data_AF-A0A4Y2A2X3-F1
#
_entry.id   AF-A0A4Y2A2X3-F1
#
_cell.length_a   1.000
_cell.length_b   1.000
_cell.length_c   1.000
_cell.angle_alpha   90.00
_cell.angle_beta   90.00
_cell.angle_gamma   90.00
#
_symmetry.space_group_name_H-M   'P 1'
#
loop_
_entity.id
_entity.type
_entity.pdbx_description
1 polymer ?
#
loop_
_entity_poly.entity_id
_entity_poly.type
_entity_poly.pdbx_seq_one_letter_code
_entity_poly.pdbx_strand_id
1 'polypeptide(L)'
;MKQLLSEIPYRSHTIAKNDIYEWCRDHRVHHKFSETDADPHNIKRGFFFAHIGWLMCKKHPYVAKKGKTVFMEDLLADPIVRFQRR
;
A
#
# COMPACT_ATOMS: atom_id res chain seq x y z
N MET A 1 -22.96 -17.52 -11.04
CA MET A 1 -21.88 -18.53 -10.91
C MET A 1 -20.58 -17.89 -11.37
N LYS A 2 -19.76 -17.44 -10.41
CA LYS A 2 -18.48 -18.08 -10.05
C LYS A 2 -17.28 -17.85 -10.99
N GLN A 3 -17.28 -16.83 -11.87
CA GLN A 3 -16.09 -16.62 -12.72
C GLN A 3 -15.75 -15.15 -13.05
N LEU A 4 -15.85 -14.24 -12.07
CA LEU A 4 -15.31 -12.87 -12.21
C LEU A 4 -14.72 -12.31 -10.90
N LEU A 5 -14.37 -13.17 -9.94
CA LEU A 5 -13.84 -12.76 -8.63
C LEU A 5 -12.45 -13.33 -8.31
N SER A 6 -11.74 -13.91 -9.29
CA SER A 6 -10.53 -14.70 -9.04
C SER A 6 -9.18 -14.00 -9.27
N GLU A 7 -9.10 -12.71 -9.64
CA GLU A 7 -7.80 -12.16 -10.11
C GLU A 7 -7.20 -10.96 -9.37
N ILE A 8 -7.74 -10.50 -8.25
CA ILE A 8 -6.98 -9.57 -7.39
C ILE A 8 -7.30 -9.94 -5.93
N PRO A 9 -6.31 -10.27 -5.08
CA PRO A 9 -6.59 -10.54 -3.68
C PRO A 9 -7.15 -9.25 -3.06
N TYR A 10 -8.46 -9.27 -2.81
CA TYR A 10 -9.19 -8.22 -2.10
C TYR A 10 -8.73 -8.20 -0.63
N ARG A 11 -7.54 -7.64 -0.37
CA ARG A 11 -7.10 -7.34 1.00
C ARG A 11 -7.73 -6.00 1.40
N SER A 12 -8.89 -6.07 2.05
CA SER A 12 -9.44 -4.91 2.77
C SER A 12 -8.37 -4.39 3.73
N HIS A 13 -7.93 -3.14 3.52
CA HIS A 13 -7.02 -2.45 4.42
C HIS A 13 -7.76 -2.24 5.75
N THR A 14 -7.56 -3.18 6.67
CA THR A 14 -7.98 -3.02 8.05
C THR A 14 -6.79 -2.39 8.76
N ILE A 15 -7.06 -1.33 9.55
CA ILE A 15 -6.10 -0.77 10.49
C ILE A 15 -5.53 -1.95 11.28
N ALA A 16 -4.22 -2.21 11.18
CA ALA A 16 -3.48 -3.35 11.76
C ALA A 16 -3.31 -4.66 10.95
N LYS A 17 -3.53 -4.68 9.62
CA LYS A 17 -3.14 -5.84 8.76
C LYS A 17 -1.89 -5.66 7.88
N ASN A 18 -1.17 -4.56 8.04
CA ASN A 18 0.02 -4.31 7.21
C ASN A 18 1.26 -4.95 7.84
N ASP A 19 1.89 -5.85 7.10
CA ASP A 19 3.22 -6.36 7.42
C ASP A 19 4.31 -5.32 7.10
N ILE A 20 5.53 -5.54 7.60
CA ILE A 20 6.67 -4.61 7.44
C ILE A 20 6.93 -4.34 5.96
N TYR A 21 6.83 -5.37 5.12
CA TYR A 21 7.02 -5.24 3.68
C TYR A 21 5.97 -4.31 3.05
N GLU A 22 4.69 -4.48 3.40
CA GLU A 22 3.62 -3.63 2.90
C GLU A 22 3.75 -2.17 3.38
N TRP A 23 4.08 -1.96 4.66
CA TRP A 23 4.30 -0.62 5.20
C TRP A 23 5.47 0.08 4.51
N CYS A 24 6.63 -0.58 4.41
CA CYS A 24 7.79 0.00 3.75
C CYS A 24 7.54 0.28 2.26
N ARG A 25 6.81 -0.60 1.55
CA ARG A 25 6.41 -0.36 0.16
C ARG A 25 5.59 0.93 0.04
N ASP A 26 4.54 1.05 0.84
CA ASP A 26 3.65 2.21 0.78
C ASP A 26 4.37 3.49 1.19
N HIS A 27 5.24 3.42 2.20
CA HIS A 27 6.05 4.56 2.65
C HIS A 27 7.05 5.01 1.57
N ARG A 28 7.71 4.07 0.88
CA ARG A 28 8.57 4.38 -0.28
C ARG A 28 7.76 5.03 -1.42
N VAL A 29 6.55 4.55 -1.68
CA VAL A 29 5.65 5.14 -2.67
C VAL A 29 5.25 6.56 -2.26
N HIS A 30 4.89 6.78 -1.00
CA HIS A 30 4.58 8.11 -0.46
C HIS A 30 5.73 9.09 -0.70
N HIS A 31 6.95 8.75 -0.30
CA HIS A 31 8.11 9.62 -0.52
C HIS A 31 8.42 9.87 -2.00
N LYS A 32 8.30 8.84 -2.87
CA LYS A 32 8.65 8.95 -4.29
C LYS A 32 7.60 9.67 -5.13
N PHE A 33 6.33 9.60 -4.74
CA PHE A 33 5.20 10.12 -5.51
C PHE A 33 4.29 11.04 -4.68
N SER A 34 4.86 11.73 -3.69
CA SER A 34 4.16 12.65 -2.79
C SER A 34 3.26 13.62 -3.57
N GLU A 35 2.10 13.93 -3.01
CA GLU A 35 1.18 14.91 -3.60
C GLU A 35 0.64 14.55 -4.99
N THR A 36 0.58 13.25 -5.30
CA THR A 36 -0.04 12.69 -6.49
C THR A 36 -1.07 11.62 -6.11
N ASP A 37 -1.85 11.16 -7.08
CA ASP A 37 -2.78 10.04 -6.86
C ASP A 37 -2.09 8.69 -6.59
N ALA A 38 -0.76 8.63 -6.71
CA ALA A 38 0.02 7.47 -6.30
C ALA A 38 0.42 7.51 -4.82
N ASP A 39 0.29 8.66 -4.15
CA ASP A 39 0.54 8.79 -2.72
C ASP A 39 -0.62 8.18 -1.91
N PRO A 40 -0.37 7.15 -1.06
CA PRO A 40 -1.38 6.52 -0.22
C PRO A 40 -2.17 7.50 0.65
N HIS A 41 -1.55 8.58 1.11
CA HIS A 41 -2.13 9.57 2.03
C HIS A 41 -1.90 11.01 1.56
N ASN A 42 -2.04 11.21 0.24
CA ASN A 42 -1.97 12.49 -0.48
C ASN A 42 -2.67 13.66 0.26
N ILE A 43 -1.92 14.70 0.68
CA ILE A 43 -2.52 15.84 1.40
C ILE A 43 -3.43 16.71 0.52
N LYS A 44 -3.28 16.68 -0.82
CA LYS A 44 -4.21 17.34 -1.75
C LYS A 44 -5.64 16.82 -1.70
N ARG A 45 -5.87 15.64 -1.09
CA ARG A 45 -7.21 15.10 -0.84
C ARG A 45 -7.82 15.60 0.48
N GLY A 46 -7.15 16.51 1.17
CA GLY A 46 -7.61 17.18 2.39
C GLY A 46 -7.06 16.55 3.67
N PHE A 47 -7.04 17.36 4.73
CA PHE A 47 -6.50 17.00 6.05
C PHE A 47 -7.06 15.69 6.59
N PHE A 48 -8.39 15.53 6.60
CA PHE A 48 -9.02 14.33 7.15
C PHE A 48 -8.60 13.06 6.40
N PHE A 49 -8.49 13.14 5.07
CA PHE A 49 -8.03 12.02 4.26
C PHE A 49 -6.59 11.63 4.59
N ALA A 50 -5.66 12.58 4.56
CA ALA A 50 -4.25 12.34 4.82
C ALA A 50 -3.97 11.88 6.27
N HIS A 51 -4.77 12.36 7.23
CA HIS A 51 -4.58 12.03 8.64
C HIS A 51 -5.06 10.61 8.99
N ILE A 52 -6.29 10.25 8.61
CA ILE A 52 -6.87 8.94 8.97
C ILE A 52 -7.77 8.33 7.88
N GLY A 53 -8.37 9.17 7.02
CA GLY A 53 -9.33 8.71 6.01
C GLY A 53 -8.75 7.72 5.01
N TRP A 54 -7.46 7.82 4.69
CA TRP A 54 -6.77 6.90 3.78
C TRP A 54 -6.75 5.44 4.27
N LEU A 55 -6.81 5.22 5.60
CA LEU A 55 -6.91 3.89 6.20
C LEU A 55 -8.31 3.29 6.12
N MET A 56 -9.34 4.12 5.90
CA MET A 56 -10.74 3.72 5.90
C MET A 56 -11.30 3.53 4.48
N CYS A 57 -10.49 3.72 3.45
CA CYS A 57 -10.90 3.64 2.05
C CYS A 57 -10.01 2.66 1.27
N LYS A 58 -10.51 2.25 0.11
CA LYS A 58 -9.66 1.55 -0.87
C LYS A 58 -8.60 2.52 -1.40
N LYS A 59 -7.35 2.04 -1.51
CA LYS A 59 -6.26 2.78 -2.13
C LYS A 59 -6.59 3.12 -3.58
N HIS A 60 -6.12 4.29 -4.02
CA HIS A 60 -6.22 4.67 -5.42
C HIS A 60 -5.41 3.67 -6.30
N PRO A 61 -5.88 3.30 -7.51
CA PRO A 61 -5.20 2.30 -8.36
C PRO A 61 -3.73 2.63 -8.67
N TYR A 62 -3.37 3.92 -8.68
CA TYR A 62 -1.99 4.34 -8.93
C TYR A 62 -1.03 4.01 -7.78
N VAL A 63 -1.52 3.88 -6.54
CA VAL A 63 -0.71 3.40 -5.42
C VAL A 63 -0.18 1.99 -5.72
N ALA A 64 -1.05 1.09 -6.18
CA ALA A 64 -0.65 -0.27 -6.56
C ALA A 64 0.22 -0.30 -7.82
N LYS A 65 -0.12 0.50 -8.84
CA LYS A 65 0.65 0.58 -10.09
C LYS A 65 2.08 1.08 -9.86
N LYS A 66 2.23 2.15 -9.07
CA LYS A 66 3.53 2.74 -8.75
C LYS A 66 4.28 1.97 -7.66
N GLY A 67 3.57 1.27 -6.78
CA GLY A 67 4.15 0.33 -5.82
C GLY A 67 4.89 -0.85 -6.44
N LYS A 68 4.64 -1.17 -7.71
CA LYS A 68 5.45 -2.15 -8.48
C LYS A 68 6.78 -1.58 -8.99
N THR A 69 7.00 -0.27 -8.87
CA THR A 69 8.16 0.45 -9.42
C THR A 69 9.15 0.92 -8.34
N VAL A 70 8.86 0.60 -7.08
CA VAL A 70 9.78 0.82 -5.97
C VAL A 70 10.62 -0.43 -5.77
N PHE A 71 11.92 -0.25 -5.53
CA PHE A 71 12.84 -1.32 -5.18
C PHE A 71 12.41 -1.94 -3.84
N MET A 72 12.42 -3.27 -3.73
CA MET A 72 11.94 -4.03 -2.56
C MET A 72 12.81 -5.26 -2.24
N GLU A 73 13.85 -5.51 -3.04
CA GLU A 73 14.70 -6.69 -2.97
C GLU A 73 15.48 -6.74 -1.65
N ASP A 74 15.80 -5.58 -1.07
CA ASP A 74 16.41 -5.47 0.26
C ASP A 74 15.50 -6.02 1.36
N LEU A 75 14.20 -5.71 1.28
CA LEU A 75 13.20 -6.19 2.25
C LEU A 75 12.90 -7.67 2.06
N LEU A 76 13.03 -8.20 0.85
CA LEU A 76 12.91 -9.64 0.59
C LEU A 76 14.15 -10.42 1.02
N ALA A 77 15.33 -9.79 1.04
CA ALA A 77 16.55 -10.41 1.54
C ALA A 77 16.51 -10.56 3.08
N ASP A 78 15.86 -9.63 3.78
CA ASP A 78 15.77 -9.63 5.25
C ASP A 78 14.95 -10.83 5.78
N PRO A 79 15.55 -11.71 6.62
CA PRO A 79 14.86 -12.86 7.19
C PRO A 79 13.76 -12.50 8.19
N ILE A 80 13.87 -11.37 8.91
CA ILE A 80 12.85 -10.89 9.86
C ILE A 80 11.61 -10.44 9.10
N VAL A 81 11.81 -9.67 8.03
CA VAL A 81 10.71 -9.21 7.17
C VAL A 81 10.00 -10.41 6.53
N ARG A 82 10.75 -11.38 6.01
CA ARG A 82 10.18 -12.62 5.47
C ARG A 82 9.45 -13.45 6.51
N PHE A 83 9.96 -13.51 7.75
CA PHE A 83 9.32 -14.25 8.84
C PHE A 83 7.99 -13.60 9.24
N GLN A 84 7.96 -12.28 9.42
CA GLN A 84 6.77 -11.54 9.84
C GLN A 84 5.65 -11.51 8.78
N ARG A 85 6.00 -11.64 7.50
CA ARG A 85 5.05 -11.68 6.37
C ARG A 85 4.36 -13.04 6.17
N ARG A 86 4.76 -14.09 6.91
CA ARG A 86 4.18 -15.45 6.79
C ARG A 86 2.74 -15.54 7.26
#